data_AF-X1KIE0-F1
#
_entry.id   AF-X1KIE0-F1
#
_cell.length_a   1.000
_cell.length_b   1.000
_cell.length_c   1.000
_cell.angle_alpha   90.00
_cell.angle_beta   90.00
_cell.angle_gamma   90.00
#
_symmetry.space_group_name_H-M   'P 1'
#
loop_
_entity.id
_entity.type
_entity.pdbx_description
1 polymer ?
#
loop_
_entity_poly.entity_id
_entity_poly.type
_entity_poly.pdbx_seq_one_letter_code
_entity_poly.pdbx_strand_id
1 'polypeptide(L)'
;MEVHEKKILDLMSRERAHKWVFWRILEFCVAPKPRAEIGKMILKLPEMGASIFGPAVLMGWLEEAGGIEKVKEKWTATDAGKKVLELEAPEKKILDAVSEEPPYKEIFKRVLKFCESPRTKVEIVEMVEPLIPSERGSTSTTTGTYPCKSPKCCSRLRETRRSSAVNPTYFISKLEEVGGLRWVEKKWRTTEAGRKINQKGEFLG
;
A
#
# COMPACT_ATOMS: atom_id res chain seq x y z
N MET A 1 1.70 9.96 21.73
CA MET A 1 0.54 9.68 20.86
C MET A 1 -0.68 9.69 21.76
N GLU A 2 -1.65 10.54 21.45
CA GLU A 2 -2.87 10.69 22.26
C GLU A 2 -3.73 9.42 22.20
N VAL A 3 -4.59 9.21 23.21
CA VAL A 3 -5.44 8.01 23.32
C VAL A 3 -6.33 7.85 22.08
N HIS A 4 -6.89 8.94 21.57
CA HIS A 4 -7.77 8.91 20.39
C HIS A 4 -6.99 8.66 19.09
N GLU A 5 -5.80 9.24 18.92
CA GLU A 5 -4.94 8.94 17.76
C GLU A 5 -4.67 7.44 17.66
N LYS A 6 -4.33 6.80 18.79
CA LYS A 6 -4.10 5.37 18.85
C LYS A 6 -5.35 4.57 18.47
N LYS A 7 -6.51 4.91 19.03
CA LYS A 7 -7.79 4.21 18.74
C LYS A 7 -8.15 4.27 17.25
N ILE A 8 -7.93 5.41 16.60
CA ILE A 8 -8.22 5.58 15.17
C ILE A 8 -7.25 4.73 14.34
N LEU A 9 -5.95 4.73 14.67
CA LEU A 9 -4.95 3.90 13.98
C LEU A 9 -5.25 2.41 14.18
N ASP A 10 -5.58 1.97 15.40
CA ASP A 10 -5.96 0.59 15.70
C ASP A 10 -7.20 0.16 14.91
N LEU A 11 -8.21 1.05 14.78
CA LEU A 11 -9.38 0.84 13.93
C LEU A 11 -8.98 0.64 12.47
N MET A 12 -8.16 1.53 11.91
CA MET A 12 -7.68 1.44 10.53
C MET A 12 -6.83 0.19 10.28
N SER A 13 -6.06 -0.27 11.26
CA SER A 13 -5.25 -1.49 11.18
C SER A 13 -6.10 -2.76 11.24
N ARG A 14 -7.18 -2.77 12.03
CA ARG A 14 -8.12 -3.90 12.15
C ARG A 14 -9.00 -4.01 10.91
N GLU A 15 -9.61 -2.90 10.53
CA GLU A 15 -10.56 -2.81 9.41
C GLU A 15 -9.84 -2.40 8.11
N ARG A 16 -8.85 -3.19 7.69
CA ARG A 16 -7.95 -2.84 6.57
C ARG A 16 -8.69 -2.52 5.27
N ALA A 17 -9.77 -3.23 4.99
CA ALA A 17 -10.60 -3.02 3.79
C ALA A 17 -11.28 -1.63 3.80
N HIS A 18 -11.53 -1.05 4.98
CA HIS A 18 -12.16 0.25 5.17
C HIS A 18 -11.19 1.33 5.60
N LYS A 19 -9.91 1.01 5.80
CA LYS A 19 -8.86 1.98 6.16
C LYS A 19 -8.94 3.25 5.31
N TRP A 20 -8.99 3.09 3.99
CA TRP A 20 -9.08 4.21 3.05
C TRP A 20 -10.42 4.93 3.10
N VAL A 21 -11.51 4.24 3.45
CA VAL A 21 -12.80 4.88 3.70
C VAL A 21 -12.72 5.77 4.94
N PHE A 22 -12.13 5.31 6.03
CA PHE A 22 -11.96 6.13 7.24
C PHE A 22 -11.06 7.34 6.98
N TRP A 23 -9.95 7.15 6.28
CA TRP A 23 -9.07 8.26 5.89
C TRP A 23 -9.83 9.30 5.06
N ARG A 24 -10.66 8.86 4.09
CA ARG A 24 -11.51 9.77 3.28
C ARG A 24 -12.58 10.47 4.09
N ILE A 25 -13.18 9.81 5.08
CA ILE A 25 -14.16 10.45 5.97
C ILE A 25 -13.48 11.56 6.77
N LEU A 26 -12.32 11.27 7.37
CA LEU A 26 -11.53 12.25 8.12
C LEU A 26 -11.18 13.44 7.21
N GLU A 27 -10.66 13.18 6.01
CA GLU A 27 -10.27 14.21 5.03
C GLU A 27 -11.48 15.09 4.67
N PHE A 28 -12.62 14.47 4.38
CA PHE A 28 -13.83 15.19 3.98
C PHE A 28 -14.46 16.00 5.12
N CYS A 29 -14.27 15.55 6.37
CA CYS A 29 -14.78 16.20 7.57
C CYS A 29 -13.82 17.22 8.17
N VAL A 30 -12.65 17.51 7.56
CA VAL A 30 -11.79 18.64 8.00
C VAL A 30 -12.59 19.93 8.07
N ALA A 31 -13.53 20.12 7.13
CA ALA A 31 -14.58 21.13 7.22
C ALA A 31 -15.90 20.48 7.71
N PRO A 32 -16.73 21.16 8.52
CA PRO A 32 -17.99 20.60 9.00
C PRO A 32 -18.95 20.22 7.88
N LYS A 33 -19.42 18.96 7.86
CA LYS A 33 -20.32 18.40 6.84
C LYS A 33 -21.63 17.88 7.41
N PRO A 34 -22.76 18.01 6.70
CA PRO A 34 -23.99 17.29 7.03
C PRO A 34 -23.80 15.78 6.88
N ARG A 35 -24.41 14.99 7.77
CA ARG A 35 -24.36 13.51 7.72
C ARG A 35 -24.73 12.94 6.36
N ALA A 36 -25.75 13.51 5.72
CA ALA A 36 -26.22 13.06 4.41
C ALA A 36 -25.17 13.27 3.30
N GLU A 37 -24.36 14.33 3.37
CA GLU A 37 -23.30 14.59 2.40
C GLU A 37 -22.15 13.58 2.57
N ILE A 38 -21.76 13.30 3.82
CA ILE A 38 -20.74 12.29 4.15
C ILE A 38 -21.22 10.91 3.67
N GLY A 39 -22.46 10.54 3.98
CA GLY A 39 -23.04 9.26 3.54
C GLY A 39 -23.04 9.09 2.01
N LYS A 40 -23.42 10.14 1.27
CA LYS A 40 -23.36 10.14 -0.20
C LYS A 40 -21.93 10.02 -0.73
N MET A 41 -20.95 10.64 -0.08
CA MET A 41 -19.54 10.52 -0.43
C MET A 41 -19.05 9.09 -0.21
N ILE A 42 -19.32 8.50 0.96
CA ILE A 42 -18.92 7.14 1.31
C ILE A 42 -19.46 6.14 0.28
N LEU A 43 -20.75 6.21 -0.06
CA LEU A 43 -21.38 5.28 -1.02
C LEU A 43 -20.78 5.34 -2.43
N LYS A 44 -20.09 6.43 -2.80
CA LYS A 44 -19.39 6.55 -4.09
C LYS A 44 -18.00 5.93 -4.08
N LEU A 45 -17.47 5.56 -2.91
CA LEU A 45 -16.16 4.94 -2.79
C LEU A 45 -16.23 3.47 -3.24
N PRO A 46 -15.28 3.00 -4.06
CA PRO A 46 -15.31 1.63 -4.57
C PRO A 46 -15.16 0.56 -3.47
N GLU A 47 -14.54 0.89 -2.33
CA GLU A 47 -14.47 0.02 -1.15
C GLU A 47 -15.86 -0.39 -0.63
N MET A 48 -16.88 0.41 -0.89
CA MET A 48 -18.25 0.12 -0.47
C MET A 48 -18.94 -0.91 -1.36
N GLY A 49 -18.45 -1.18 -2.57
CA GLY A 49 -19.10 -2.07 -3.53
C GLY A 49 -19.25 -3.52 -3.07
N ALA A 50 -18.39 -3.96 -2.15
CA ALA A 50 -18.46 -5.30 -1.53
C ALA A 50 -18.66 -5.23 0.00
N SER A 51 -18.95 -4.05 0.54
CA SER A 51 -19.06 -3.89 1.99
C SER A 51 -20.44 -4.28 2.50
N ILE A 52 -20.47 -5.06 3.58
CA ILE A 52 -21.69 -5.35 4.35
C ILE A 52 -22.08 -4.19 5.28
N PHE A 53 -21.17 -3.24 5.51
CA PHE A 53 -21.38 -2.12 6.43
C PHE A 53 -21.86 -0.89 5.66
N GLY A 54 -22.90 -0.24 6.18
CA GLY A 54 -23.38 1.03 5.62
C GLY A 54 -22.58 2.24 6.14
N PRO A 55 -22.73 3.41 5.49
CA PRO A 55 -22.05 4.64 5.91
C PRO A 55 -22.24 5.01 7.39
N ALA A 56 -23.43 4.77 7.93
CA ALA A 56 -23.75 5.08 9.32
C ALA A 56 -22.89 4.29 10.33
N VAL A 57 -22.58 3.02 10.02
CA VAL A 57 -21.76 2.16 10.87
C VAL A 57 -20.31 2.63 10.86
N LEU A 58 -19.76 2.89 9.66
CA LEU A 58 -18.38 3.37 9.51
C LEU A 58 -18.16 4.73 10.17
N MET A 59 -19.13 5.65 10.05
CA MET A 59 -19.11 6.91 10.77
C MET A 59 -19.18 6.71 12.28
N GLY A 60 -20.05 5.82 12.76
CA GLY A 60 -20.18 5.51 14.18
C GLY A 60 -18.88 5.01 14.79
N TRP A 61 -18.16 4.10 14.12
CA TRP A 61 -16.86 3.62 14.59
C TRP A 61 -15.80 4.71 14.66
N LEU A 62 -15.78 5.62 13.68
CA LEU A 62 -14.88 6.77 13.73
C LEU A 62 -15.23 7.75 14.84
N GLU A 63 -16.52 7.98 15.08
CA GLU A 63 -17.02 8.83 16.17
C GLU A 63 -16.64 8.23 17.54
N GLU A 64 -16.86 6.93 17.74
CA GLU A 64 -16.47 6.19 18.96
C GLU A 64 -14.96 6.17 19.18
N ALA A 65 -14.16 6.09 18.11
CA ALA A 65 -12.71 6.20 18.18
C ALA A 65 -12.23 7.63 18.53
N GLY A 66 -13.10 8.64 18.36
CA GLY A 66 -12.80 10.05 18.54
C GLY A 66 -12.14 10.71 17.34
N GLY A 67 -12.34 10.17 16.13
CA GLY A 67 -11.82 10.74 14.88
C GLY A 67 -12.73 11.83 14.28
N ILE A 68 -14.04 11.72 14.46
CA ILE A 68 -15.02 12.74 14.09
C ILE A 68 -15.96 13.03 15.26
N GLU A 69 -16.57 14.20 15.25
CA GLU A 69 -17.55 14.61 16.26
C GLU A 69 -18.69 15.42 15.64
N LYS A 70 -19.84 15.44 16.31
CA LYS A 70 -21.00 16.23 15.90
C LYS A 70 -21.00 17.60 16.57
N VAL A 71 -20.93 18.67 15.78
CA VAL A 71 -21.02 20.08 16.21
C VAL A 71 -22.13 20.79 15.46
N LYS A 72 -23.14 21.31 16.18
CA LYS A 72 -24.28 22.07 15.60
C LYS A 72 -24.91 21.38 14.38
N GLU A 73 -25.26 20.09 14.50
CA GLU A 73 -25.85 19.24 13.45
C GLU A 73 -24.94 18.87 12.26
N LYS A 74 -23.65 19.19 12.32
CA LYS A 74 -22.65 18.79 11.32
C LYS A 74 -21.56 17.93 11.95
N TRP A 75 -20.91 17.10 11.15
CA TRP A 75 -19.77 16.29 11.59
C TRP A 75 -18.49 16.94 11.12
N THR A 76 -17.52 17.01 12.02
CA THR A 76 -16.19 17.57 11.76
C THR A 76 -15.13 16.60 12.28
N ALA A 77 -13.96 16.58 11.65
CA ALA A 77 -12.81 15.85 12.16
C ALA A 77 -12.33 16.53 13.44
N THR A 78 -12.08 15.72 14.47
CA THR A 78 -11.45 16.17 15.72
C THR A 78 -9.97 16.48 15.46
N ASP A 79 -9.29 17.08 16.43
CA ASP A 79 -7.84 17.31 16.32
C ASP A 79 -7.05 16.00 16.25
N ALA A 80 -7.51 14.95 16.95
CA ALA A 80 -6.95 13.61 16.82
C ALA A 80 -7.15 13.05 15.40
N GLY A 81 -8.33 13.23 14.82
CA GLY A 81 -8.63 12.84 13.44
C GLY A 81 -7.74 13.54 12.41
N LYS A 82 -7.55 14.86 12.55
CA LYS A 82 -6.66 15.65 11.69
C LYS A 82 -5.20 15.20 11.82
N LYS A 83 -4.73 14.93 13.03
CA LYS A 83 -3.37 14.43 13.24
C LYS A 83 -3.15 13.04 12.64
N VAL A 84 -4.16 12.16 12.69
CA VAL A 84 -4.10 10.87 12.00
C VAL A 84 -4.06 11.04 10.48
N LEU A 85 -4.74 12.04 9.90
CA LEU A 85 -4.60 12.33 8.45
C LEU A 85 -3.17 12.67 8.07
N GLU A 86 -2.47 13.44 8.89
CA GLU A 86 -1.06 13.79 8.68
C GLU A 86 -0.15 12.56 8.80
N LEU A 87 -0.41 11.69 9.78
CA LEU A 87 0.36 10.45 10.00
C LEU A 87 0.12 9.39 8.92
N GLU A 88 -1.12 9.27 8.44
CA GLU A 88 -1.53 8.32 7.40
C GLU A 88 -1.51 8.92 5.99
N ALA A 89 -0.86 10.08 5.80
CA ALA A 89 -0.80 10.77 4.51
C ALA A 89 -0.22 9.83 3.42
N PRO A 90 -1.02 9.45 2.41
CA PRO A 90 -0.61 8.42 1.45
C PRO A 90 0.60 8.84 0.61
N GLU A 91 0.69 10.11 0.22
CA GLU A 91 1.82 10.63 -0.57
C GLU A 91 3.15 10.43 0.18
N LYS A 92 3.18 10.77 1.47
CA LYS A 92 4.35 10.56 2.34
C LYS A 92 4.68 9.07 2.49
N LYS A 93 3.67 8.23 2.77
CA LYS A 93 3.88 6.78 2.96
C LYS A 93 4.37 6.07 1.70
N ILE A 94 3.89 6.48 0.53
CA ILE A 94 4.40 5.98 -0.75
C ILE A 94 5.87 6.37 -0.89
N LEU A 95 6.22 7.63 -0.62
CA LEU A 95 7.60 8.09 -0.72
C LEU A 95 8.54 7.37 0.25
N ASP A 96 8.12 7.22 1.52
CA ASP A 96 8.88 6.51 2.55
C ASP A 96 9.12 5.05 2.13
N ALA A 97 8.06 4.33 1.72
CA ALA A 97 8.17 2.94 1.26
C ALA A 97 9.10 2.75 0.05
N VAL A 98 9.12 3.72 -0.86
CA VAL A 98 10.01 3.70 -2.02
C VAL A 98 11.46 4.05 -1.64
N SER A 99 11.65 4.91 -0.64
CA SER A 99 12.96 5.38 -0.20
C SER A 99 13.67 4.37 0.71
N GLU A 100 12.90 3.60 1.49
CA GLU A 100 13.41 2.51 2.34
C GLU A 100 14.08 1.39 1.55
N GLU A 101 13.72 1.22 0.27
CA GLU A 101 14.19 0.12 -0.57
C GLU A 101 14.78 0.61 -1.91
N PRO A 102 15.96 1.26 -1.90
CA PRO A 102 16.56 1.85 -3.10
C PRO A 102 16.70 0.91 -4.30
N PRO A 103 17.07 -0.38 -4.16
CA PRO A 103 17.17 -1.31 -5.29
C PRO A 103 15.84 -1.54 -6.03
N TYR A 104 14.71 -1.28 -5.37
CA TYR A 104 13.38 -1.55 -5.89
C TYR A 104 12.61 -0.27 -6.26
N LYS A 105 13.21 0.91 -6.03
CA LYS A 105 12.63 2.22 -6.33
C LYS A 105 12.04 2.30 -7.74
N GLU A 106 12.79 1.82 -8.74
CA GLU A 106 12.33 1.83 -10.14
C GLU A 106 11.20 0.83 -10.41
N ILE A 107 11.15 -0.29 -9.67
CA ILE A 107 10.05 -1.26 -9.79
C ILE A 107 8.75 -0.64 -9.27
N PHE A 108 8.78 -0.02 -8.08
CA PHE A 108 7.61 0.66 -7.52
C PHE A 108 7.05 1.74 -8.46
N LYS A 109 7.92 2.61 -8.99
CA LYS A 109 7.55 3.62 -9.99
C LYS A 109 6.89 3.01 -11.21
N ARG A 110 7.48 1.93 -11.74
CA ARG A 110 6.98 1.27 -12.95
C ARG A 110 5.62 0.63 -12.72
N VAL A 111 5.39 0.02 -11.55
CA VAL A 111 4.08 -0.50 -11.16
C VAL A 111 3.05 0.64 -11.07
N LEU A 112 3.36 1.73 -10.36
CA LEU A 112 2.48 2.89 -10.27
C LEU A 112 2.14 3.47 -11.64
N LYS A 113 3.09 3.55 -12.57
CA LYS A 113 2.86 4.05 -13.92
C LYS A 113 2.02 3.06 -14.74
N PHE A 114 2.33 1.77 -14.66
CA PHE A 114 1.64 0.73 -15.42
C PHE A 114 0.17 0.59 -15.03
N CYS A 115 -0.14 0.79 -13.75
CA CYS A 115 -1.50 0.76 -13.18
C CYS A 115 -2.29 2.07 -13.32
N GLU A 116 -1.77 3.11 -14.01
CA GLU A 116 -2.59 4.29 -14.36
C GLU A 116 -3.80 3.89 -15.22
N SER A 117 -3.62 2.84 -16.03
CA SER A 117 -4.70 2.04 -16.60
C SER A 117 -4.95 0.80 -15.74
N PRO A 118 -6.21 0.35 -15.54
CA PRO A 118 -6.49 -0.84 -14.74
C PRO A 118 -5.74 -2.10 -15.23
N ARG A 119 -5.07 -2.80 -14.31
CA ARG A 119 -4.29 -4.03 -14.58
C ARG A 119 -4.71 -5.20 -13.70
N THR A 120 -4.59 -6.40 -14.22
CA THR A 120 -4.72 -7.64 -13.45
C THR A 120 -3.45 -7.94 -12.68
N LYS A 121 -3.54 -8.81 -11.68
CA LYS A 121 -2.38 -9.28 -10.92
C LYS A 121 -1.34 -9.94 -11.83
N VAL A 122 -1.80 -10.76 -12.79
CA VAL A 122 -0.92 -11.50 -13.72
C VAL A 122 -0.10 -10.53 -14.57
N GLU A 123 -0.76 -9.54 -15.20
CA GLU A 123 -0.09 -8.53 -16.03
C GLU A 123 1.00 -7.76 -15.26
N ILE A 124 0.76 -7.45 -13.97
CA ILE A 124 1.75 -6.74 -13.14
C ILE A 124 2.92 -7.66 -12.79
N VAL A 125 2.63 -8.90 -12.40
CA VAL A 125 3.67 -9.88 -12.04
C VAL A 125 4.59 -10.16 -13.22
N GLU A 126 4.04 -10.41 -14.41
CA GLU A 126 4.80 -10.64 -15.64
C GLU A 126 5.69 -9.44 -16.01
N MET A 127 5.24 -8.22 -15.73
CA MET A 127 6.02 -6.99 -15.95
C MET A 127 7.16 -6.84 -14.93
N VAL A 128 6.93 -7.20 -13.68
CA VAL A 128 7.86 -6.98 -12.56
C VAL A 128 8.92 -8.06 -12.45
N GLU A 129 8.56 -9.33 -12.64
CA GLU A 129 9.43 -10.49 -12.49
C GLU A 129 10.81 -10.36 -13.19
N PRO A 130 10.91 -9.89 -14.45
CA PRO A 130 12.21 -9.74 -15.11
C PRO A 130 13.07 -8.59 -14.55
N LEU A 131 12.49 -7.69 -13.76
CA LEU A 131 13.18 -6.52 -13.20
C LEU A 131 13.75 -6.78 -11.81
N ILE A 132 13.31 -7.85 -11.15
CA ILE A 132 13.82 -8.21 -9.82
C ILE A 132 15.27 -8.66 -9.99
N PRO A 133 16.24 -8.00 -9.33
CA PRO A 133 17.62 -8.43 -9.37
C PRO A 133 17.73 -9.87 -8.89
N SER A 134 18.11 -10.78 -9.79
CA SER A 134 18.61 -12.08 -9.36
C SER A 134 19.95 -11.82 -8.69
N GLU A 135 20.19 -12.37 -7.51
CA GLU A 135 21.55 -12.49 -6.97
C GLU A 135 22.35 -13.46 -7.85
N ARG A 136 22.62 -13.07 -9.09
CA ARG A 136 23.74 -13.63 -9.84
C ARG A 136 24.97 -12.91 -9.32
N GLY A 137 25.49 -13.47 -8.24
CA GLY A 137 26.84 -13.21 -7.81
C GLY A 137 27.77 -13.24 -9.01
N SER A 138 28.58 -12.21 -9.12
CA SER A 138 29.82 -12.17 -9.86
C SER A 138 30.61 -13.44 -9.54
N THR A 139 30.50 -14.49 -10.33
CA THR A 139 31.53 -15.53 -10.33
C THR A 139 32.65 -15.02 -11.20
N SER A 140 33.56 -14.29 -10.58
CA SER A 140 34.95 -14.24 -10.99
C SER A 140 35.40 -15.67 -11.31
N THR A 141 35.69 -15.93 -12.58
CA THR A 141 36.30 -17.16 -13.07
C THR A 141 37.64 -17.35 -12.34
N THR A 142 37.65 -18.15 -11.29
CA THR A 142 38.88 -18.77 -10.79
C THR A 142 38.77 -20.25 -11.11
N THR A 143 39.35 -20.62 -12.25
CA THR A 143 39.67 -22.01 -12.60
C THR A 143 40.57 -22.59 -11.52
N GLY A 144 39.97 -23.29 -10.56
CA GLY A 144 40.65 -24.11 -9.55
C GLY A 144 40.33 -25.59 -9.73
N THR A 145 40.88 -26.23 -10.77
CA THR A 145 42.04 -27.10 -10.54
C THR A 145 42.04 -28.26 -9.54
N TYR A 146 40.94 -28.80 -9.00
CA TYR A 146 41.06 -29.93 -8.05
C TYR A 146 40.51 -31.27 -8.59
N PRO A 147 41.36 -32.31 -8.73
CA PRO A 147 40.93 -33.63 -9.19
C PRO A 147 40.30 -34.43 -8.04
N CYS A 148 38.99 -34.65 -8.11
CA CYS A 148 38.32 -35.63 -7.24
C CYS A 148 38.55 -37.05 -7.78
N LYS A 149 39.31 -37.87 -7.03
CA LYS A 149 39.46 -39.31 -7.27
C LYS A 149 38.42 -40.11 -6.46
N SER A 150 37.14 -40.11 -6.87
CA SER A 150 36.19 -41.18 -6.49
C SER A 150 34.83 -41.00 -7.20
N PRO A 151 34.34 -41.98 -7.99
CA PRO A 151 33.04 -41.91 -8.66
C PRO A 151 31.81 -42.00 -7.74
N LYS A 152 31.97 -42.06 -6.40
CA LYS A 152 30.86 -42.35 -5.47
C LYS A 152 30.45 -41.20 -4.54
N CYS A 153 30.98 -39.98 -4.72
CA CYS A 153 30.65 -38.83 -3.86
C CYS A 153 29.60 -37.86 -4.45
N CYS A 154 28.97 -38.17 -5.59
CA CYS A 154 28.02 -37.29 -6.28
C CYS A 154 26.54 -37.56 -5.99
N SER A 155 26.14 -37.89 -4.75
CA SER A 155 24.72 -38.12 -4.42
C SER A 155 24.12 -37.16 -3.39
N ARG A 156 24.83 -36.12 -2.94
CA ARG A 156 24.23 -35.18 -1.99
C ARG A 156 24.90 -33.81 -1.96
N LEU A 157 24.56 -32.96 -2.92
CA LEU A 157 24.42 -31.51 -2.72
C LEU A 157 23.43 -30.98 -3.78
N ARG A 158 22.16 -31.36 -3.67
CA ARG A 158 21.08 -30.48 -4.17
C ARG A 158 21.00 -29.35 -3.14
N GLU A 159 21.94 -28.43 -3.26
CA GLU A 159 22.02 -27.26 -2.43
C GLU A 159 20.82 -26.39 -2.80
N THR A 160 19.75 -26.51 -2.01
CA THR A 160 18.59 -25.64 -2.10
C THR A 160 19.00 -24.24 -1.67
N ARG A 161 19.71 -23.52 -2.53
CA ARG A 161 19.81 -22.07 -2.44
C ARG A 161 18.46 -21.52 -2.84
N ARG A 162 17.54 -21.43 -1.88
CA ARG A 162 16.48 -20.41 -1.97
C ARG A 162 17.20 -19.08 -1.87
N SER A 163 17.66 -18.56 -3.01
CA SER A 163 17.87 -17.13 -3.14
C SER A 163 16.54 -16.50 -2.77
N SER A 164 16.50 -15.70 -1.70
CA SER A 164 15.31 -15.00 -1.23
C SER A 164 14.92 -13.89 -2.21
N ALA A 165 14.70 -14.22 -3.48
CA ALA A 165 14.20 -13.28 -4.46
C ALA A 165 12.84 -12.79 -3.96
N VAL A 166 12.70 -11.46 -3.85
CA VAL A 166 11.43 -10.83 -3.46
C VAL A 166 10.34 -11.31 -4.39
N ASN A 167 9.19 -11.69 -3.84
CA ASN A 167 8.06 -12.14 -4.65
C ASN A 167 7.49 -10.92 -5.43
N PRO A 168 7.25 -11.00 -6.75
CA PRO A 168 6.65 -9.90 -7.52
C PRO A 168 5.35 -9.34 -6.93
N THR A 169 4.58 -10.14 -6.20
CA THR A 169 3.34 -9.67 -5.55
C THR A 169 3.60 -8.71 -4.38
N TYR A 170 4.82 -8.70 -3.83
CA TYR A 170 5.25 -7.78 -2.78
C TYR A 170 4.96 -6.33 -3.16
N PHE A 171 5.35 -5.92 -4.38
CA PHE A 171 5.19 -4.54 -4.83
C PHE A 171 3.73 -4.12 -4.90
N ILE A 172 2.84 -5.03 -5.29
CA ILE A 172 1.40 -4.78 -5.32
C ILE A 172 0.88 -4.56 -3.90
N SER A 173 1.18 -5.50 -2.98
CA SER A 173 0.72 -5.45 -1.60
C SER A 173 1.25 -4.23 -0.85
N LYS A 174 2.55 -3.92 -0.99
CA LYS A 174 3.17 -2.76 -0.36
C LYS A 174 2.56 -1.46 -0.87
N LEU A 175 2.36 -1.31 -2.20
CA LEU A 175 1.74 -0.11 -2.77
C LEU A 175 0.25 0.02 -2.41
N GLU A 176 -0.48 -1.08 -2.26
CA GLU A 176 -1.86 -1.04 -1.75
C GLU A 176 -1.91 -0.57 -0.30
N GLU A 177 -1.02 -1.10 0.55
CA GLU A 177 -0.95 -0.79 1.98
C GLU A 177 -0.69 0.70 2.24
N VAL A 178 0.22 1.30 1.47
CA VAL A 178 0.57 2.72 1.57
C VAL A 178 -0.32 3.65 0.74
N GLY A 179 -1.25 3.08 -0.05
CA GLY A 179 -2.25 3.85 -0.79
C GLY A 179 -1.80 4.37 -2.15
N GLY A 180 -0.75 3.80 -2.73
CA GLY A 180 -0.32 4.05 -4.10
C GLY A 180 -1.18 3.31 -5.14
N LEU A 181 -1.63 2.09 -4.79
CA LEU A 181 -2.57 1.29 -5.59
C LEU A 181 -3.87 1.04 -4.84
N ARG A 182 -4.91 0.69 -5.60
CA ARG A 182 -6.17 0.19 -5.06
C ARG A 182 -6.78 -0.87 -5.99
N TRP A 183 -7.49 -1.82 -5.41
CA TRP A 183 -8.27 -2.80 -6.16
C TRP A 183 -9.67 -2.25 -6.44
N VAL A 184 -9.99 -2.05 -7.72
CA VAL A 184 -11.28 -1.50 -8.19
C VAL A 184 -11.70 -2.30 -9.42
N GLU A 185 -12.96 -2.77 -9.46
CA GLU A 185 -13.50 -3.50 -10.61
C GLU A 185 -12.64 -4.71 -11.04
N LYS A 186 -12.18 -5.50 -10.05
CA LYS A 186 -11.32 -6.68 -10.25
C LYS A 186 -9.95 -6.38 -10.90
N LYS A 187 -9.49 -5.13 -10.82
CA LYS A 187 -8.20 -4.70 -11.35
C LYS A 187 -7.51 -3.71 -10.41
N TRP A 188 -6.19 -3.70 -10.43
CA TRP A 188 -5.36 -2.72 -9.75
C TRP A 188 -5.33 -1.42 -10.54
N ARG A 189 -5.55 -0.31 -9.84
CA ARG A 189 -5.47 1.04 -10.39
C ARG A 189 -4.65 1.93 -9.47
N THR A 190 -3.85 2.80 -10.06
CA THR A 190 -3.09 3.82 -9.33
C THR A 190 -4.04 4.86 -8.71
N THR A 191 -3.83 5.18 -7.45
CA THR A 191 -4.60 6.20 -6.74
C THR A 191 -4.20 7.60 -7.19
N GLU A 192 -4.90 8.62 -6.70
CA GLU A 192 -4.50 10.00 -6.96
C GLU A 192 -3.15 10.35 -6.31
N ALA A 193 -2.91 9.88 -5.08
CA ALA A 193 -1.63 10.04 -4.39
C ALA A 193 -0.49 9.38 -5.18
N GLY A 194 -0.70 8.15 -5.65
CA GLY A 194 0.28 7.44 -6.50
C GLY A 194 0.59 8.19 -7.81
N ARG A 195 -0.42 8.80 -8.45
CA ARG A 195 -0.23 9.63 -9.63
C ARG A 195 0.58 10.89 -9.35
N LYS A 196 0.29 11.59 -8.24
CA LYS A 196 1.03 12.80 -7.85
C LYS A 196 2.51 12.50 -7.63
N ILE A 197 2.81 11.40 -6.93
CA ILE A 197 4.17 10.94 -6.69
C ILE A 197 4.90 10.60 -8.01
N ASN A 198 4.22 9.98 -8.98
CA ASN A 198 4.78 9.74 -10.32
C ASN A 198 5.01 11.03 -11.13
N GLN A 199 4.09 11.99 -11.05
CA GLN A 199 4.10 13.21 -11.89
C GLN A 199 5.08 14.26 -11.40
N LYS A 200 5.25 14.41 -10.08
CA LYS A 200 6.06 15.47 -9.51
C LYS A 200 7.57 15.31 -9.74
N GLY A 201 8.03 14.16 -10.23
CA GLY A 201 9.47 13.91 -10.33
C GLY A 201 10.19 13.97 -8.97
N GLU A 202 9.46 13.95 -7.85
CA GLU A 202 9.96 14.00 -6.46
C GLU A 202 10.88 12.80 -6.12
N PHE A 203 11.03 11.86 -7.04
CA PHE A 203 12.02 10.80 -6.99
C PHE A 203 13.43 11.18 -7.49
N LEU A 204 13.64 12.42 -7.93
CA LEU A 204 14.93 12.95 -8.44
C LEU A 204 15.73 13.74 -7.39
N GLY A 205 15.32 13.72 -6.12
CA GLY A 205 16.15 14.11 -4.98
C GLY A 205 16.90 12.91 -4.42
#